data_AF-A0A3Q0IUY6-F1
#
_entry.id   AF-A0A3Q0IUY6-F1
#
_cell.length_a   1.000
_cell.length_b   1.000
_cell.length_c   1.000
_cell.angle_alpha   90.00
_cell.angle_beta   90.00
_cell.angle_gamma   90.00
#
_symmetry.space_group_name_H-M   'P 1'
#
loop_
_entity.id
_entity.type
_entity.pdbx_description
1 polymer ?
#
loop_
_entity_poly.entity_id
_entity_poly.type
_entity_poly.pdbx_seq_one_letter_code
_entity_poly.pdbx_strand_id
1 'polypeptide(L)'
;MDATAKSDKTKHSLNELLYRGPVLLENLCSLLIRFRLYKYGVVSDIEKAFLNVGLSKIDRDSTRVIWLKDVEKGFQTGKSTTFQNLVQFWKKGNAHLNTFWKHWYNQYVMSLRESKRTGFKQGKVCSIEPRVGEFVLIKEEKLPRARWPYGVIRSLKYSQDGKVRSVELELPNNRFVIRPLRIIVPLRI
;
A
#
# COMPACT_ATOMS: atom_id res chain seq x y z
N MET A 1 -20.70 11.67 -7.01
CA MET A 1 -20.67 13.15 -7.02
C MET A 1 -19.27 13.57 -7.37
N ASP A 2 -19.09 14.15 -8.55
CA ASP A 2 -17.75 14.48 -9.06
C ASP A 2 -17.35 15.89 -8.62
N ALA A 3 -16.57 15.98 -7.53
CA ALA A 3 -15.96 17.22 -7.05
C ALA A 3 -14.76 17.70 -7.91
N THR A 4 -14.60 17.10 -9.09
CA THR A 4 -13.60 17.42 -10.13
C THR A 4 -14.09 18.45 -11.14
N ALA A 5 -15.37 18.83 -11.12
CA ALA A 5 -15.92 19.84 -12.02
C ALA A 5 -15.24 21.20 -11.82
N LYS A 6 -14.88 21.86 -12.92
CA LYS A 6 -14.25 23.18 -12.95
C LYS A 6 -15.15 24.13 -13.74
N SER A 7 -15.31 25.37 -13.27
CA SER A 7 -16.05 26.38 -14.04
C SER A 7 -15.28 26.83 -15.28
N ASP A 8 -13.94 26.70 -15.26
CA ASP A 8 -13.06 27.16 -16.33
C ASP A 8 -11.72 26.40 -16.26
N LYS A 9 -10.98 26.32 -17.38
CA LYS A 9 -9.67 25.63 -17.41
C LYS A 9 -8.62 26.26 -16.48
N THR A 10 -8.78 27.55 -16.17
CA THR A 10 -7.88 28.33 -15.32
C THR A 10 -8.22 28.24 -13.83
N LYS A 11 -9.36 27.66 -13.46
CA LYS A 11 -9.82 27.59 -12.06
C LYS A 11 -9.63 26.18 -11.49
N HIS A 12 -9.36 26.14 -10.18
CA HIS A 12 -9.16 24.88 -9.46
C HIS A 12 -10.48 24.22 -9.09
N SER A 13 -10.53 22.90 -9.19
CA SER A 13 -11.64 22.10 -8.64
C SER A 13 -11.51 21.98 -7.12
N LEU A 14 -12.61 21.63 -6.45
CA LEU A 14 -12.59 21.44 -4.99
C LEU A 14 -11.55 20.39 -4.59
N ASN A 15 -11.44 19.29 -5.33
CA ASN A 15 -10.44 18.24 -5.07
C ASN A 15 -8.98 18.70 -5.20
N GLU A 16 -8.72 19.75 -5.99
CA GLU A 16 -7.38 20.34 -6.12
C GLU A 16 -7.04 21.29 -4.98
N LEU A 17 -8.06 21.85 -4.32
CA LEU A 17 -7.92 22.74 -3.17
C LEU A 17 -7.97 21.99 -1.83
N LEU A 18 -8.58 20.81 -1.81
CA LEU A 18 -8.57 19.94 -0.65
C LEU A 18 -7.21 19.29 -0.50
N TYR A 19 -6.66 19.38 0.71
CA TYR A 19 -5.45 18.65 1.03
C TYR A 19 -5.76 17.15 1.07
N ARG A 20 -5.18 16.39 0.14
CA ARG A 20 -5.49 14.97 -0.09
C ARG A 20 -5.12 14.05 1.07
N GLY A 21 -4.33 14.51 2.03
CA GLY A 21 -3.78 13.64 3.04
C GLY A 21 -2.55 12.89 2.54
N PRO A 22 -1.69 12.44 3.46
CA PRO A 22 -0.76 11.36 3.19
C PRO A 22 -1.54 10.08 2.85
N VAL A 23 -0.99 9.23 1.99
CA VAL A 23 -1.57 7.92 1.72
C VAL A 23 -1.36 7.05 2.95
N LEU A 24 -2.41 6.93 3.77
CA LEU A 24 -2.43 6.10 4.99
C LEU A 24 -2.63 4.61 4.69
N LEU A 25 -3.00 4.26 3.46
CA LEU A 25 -3.04 2.85 3.06
C LEU A 25 -1.61 2.31 3.03
N GLU A 26 -1.39 1.25 3.81
CA GLU A 26 -0.21 0.43 3.64
C GLU A 26 -0.11 -0.05 2.19
N ASN A 27 1.11 -0.21 1.68
CA ASN A 27 1.32 -0.77 0.35
C ASN A 27 0.50 -2.06 0.22
N LEU A 28 -0.42 -2.09 -0.76
CA LEU A 28 -1.34 -3.20 -0.96
C LEU A 28 -0.58 -4.54 -1.07
N CYS A 29 0.57 -4.57 -1.74
CA CYS A 29 1.41 -5.76 -1.80
C CYS A 29 1.92 -6.19 -0.42
N SER A 30 2.33 -5.25 0.43
CA SER A 30 2.77 -5.54 1.81
C SER A 30 1.61 -6.03 2.70
N LEU A 31 0.40 -5.50 2.51
CA LEU A 31 -0.80 -5.95 3.20
C LEU A 31 -1.19 -7.37 2.76
N LEU A 32 -1.22 -7.63 1.46
CA LEU A 32 -1.51 -8.95 0.89
C LEU A 32 -0.47 -10.00 1.30
N ILE A 33 0.82 -9.65 1.33
CA ILE A 33 1.87 -10.54 1.82
C ILE A 33 1.66 -10.87 3.30
N ARG A 34 1.34 -9.89 4.15
CA ARG A 34 1.07 -10.13 5.58
C ARG A 34 -0.18 -10.96 5.80
N PHE A 35 -1.25 -10.69 5.05
CA PHE A 35 -2.47 -11.49 5.09
C PHE A 35 -2.17 -12.97 4.77
N ARG A 36 -1.25 -13.23 3.83
CA ARG A 36 -0.78 -14.59 3.47
C ARG A 36 0.17 -15.24 4.49
N LEU A 37 0.71 -14.51 5.47
CA LEU A 37 1.58 -15.11 6.50
C LEU A 37 0.79 -15.86 7.57
N TYR A 38 -0.50 -15.59 7.71
CA TYR A 38 -1.36 -16.20 8.72
C TYR A 38 -2.24 -17.29 8.11
N LYS A 39 -2.40 -18.41 8.84
CA LYS A 39 -3.16 -19.59 8.38
C LYS A 39 -4.65 -19.32 8.18
N TYR A 40 -5.20 -18.35 8.91
CA TYR A 40 -6.60 -17.97 8.86
C TYR A 40 -6.69 -16.47 8.65
N GLY A 41 -7.47 -16.04 7.66
CA GLY A 41 -7.76 -14.64 7.37
C GLY A 41 -9.25 -14.38 7.56
N VAL A 42 -9.60 -13.25 8.16
CA VAL A 42 -10.98 -12.79 8.31
C VAL A 42 -11.16 -11.51 7.50
N VAL A 43 -12.27 -11.44 6.77
CA VAL A 43 -12.67 -10.26 5.99
C VAL A 43 -14.08 -9.90 6.43
N SER A 44 -14.31 -8.61 6.67
CA SER A 44 -15.63 -8.07 6.99
C SER A 44 -15.75 -6.69 6.37
N ASP A 45 -16.94 -6.36 5.86
CA ASP A 45 -17.25 -5.00 5.42
C ASP A 45 -17.57 -4.10 6.62
N ILE A 46 -17.19 -2.83 6.54
CA ILE A 46 -17.58 -1.82 7.52
C ILE A 46 -18.66 -0.97 6.86
N GLU A 47 -19.92 -1.35 7.10
CA GLU A 47 -21.06 -0.64 6.54
C GLU A 47 -20.94 0.86 6.87
N LYS A 48 -21.01 1.69 5.83
CA LYS A 48 -21.00 3.17 5.94
C LYS A 48 -19.79 3.73 6.71
N ALA A 49 -18.60 3.13 6.55
CA ALA A 49 -17.37 3.58 7.21
C ALA A 49 -17.14 5.10 7.20
N PHE A 50 -17.41 5.78 6.08
CA PHE A 50 -17.26 7.23 5.96
C PHE A 50 -18.27 8.05 6.79
N LEU A 51 -19.48 7.54 7.04
CA LEU A 51 -20.47 8.22 7.86
C LEU A 51 -20.15 8.14 9.36
N ASN A 52 -19.35 7.15 9.75
CA ASN A 52 -18.85 7.00 11.13
C ASN A 52 -17.67 7.94 11.43
N VAL A 53 -17.14 8.66 10.43
CA VAL A 53 -16.10 9.68 10.62
C VAL A 53 -16.75 11.06 10.67
N GLY A 54 -16.71 11.68 11.85
CA GLY A 54 -17.28 13.01 12.07
C GLY A 54 -16.52 14.10 11.32
N LEU A 55 -17.23 14.94 10.57
CA LEU A 55 -16.68 16.17 9.99
C LEU A 55 -16.62 17.29 11.02
N SER A 56 -15.44 17.89 11.15
CA SER A 56 -15.19 19.12 11.90
C SER A 56 -16.19 20.20 11.49
N LYS A 57 -16.77 20.91 12.47
CA LYS A 57 -17.79 21.95 12.22
C LYS A 57 -17.34 23.02 11.23
N ILE A 58 -16.05 23.31 11.25
CA ILE A 58 -15.40 24.31 10.40
C ILE A 58 -15.34 23.86 8.92
N ASP A 59 -15.21 22.55 8.69
CA ASP A 59 -14.99 21.97 7.36
C ASP A 59 -16.27 21.46 6.69
N ARG A 60 -17.39 21.41 7.43
CA ARG A 60 -18.70 20.95 6.90
C ARG A 60 -19.16 21.76 5.70
N ASP A 61 -18.86 23.07 5.68
CA ASP A 61 -19.26 23.97 4.61
C ASP A 61 -18.69 23.55 3.25
N SER A 62 -17.48 22.99 3.27
CA SER A 62 -16.75 22.49 2.10
C SER A 62 -17.38 21.25 1.47
N THR A 63 -18.27 20.56 2.20
CA THR A 63 -18.96 19.34 1.76
C THR A 63 -20.41 19.59 1.35
N ARG A 64 -20.86 20.85 1.34
CA ARG A 64 -22.22 21.19 0.93
C ARG A 64 -22.45 20.82 -0.53
N VAL A 65 -23.60 20.21 -0.77
CA VAL A 65 -24.09 19.91 -2.12
C VAL A 65 -25.18 20.92 -2.43
N ILE A 66 -25.08 21.58 -3.57
CA ILE A 66 -26.15 22.45 -4.05
C ILE A 66 -27.25 21.55 -4.61
N TRP A 67 -28.44 21.65 -4.02
CA TRP A 67 -29.63 20.97 -4.53
C TRP A 67 -30.58 22.02 -5.13
N LEU A 68 -30.65 22.08 -6.45
CA LEU A 68 -31.60 22.95 -7.15
C LEU A 68 -32.95 22.22 -7.24
N LYS A 69 -33.99 22.79 -6.62
CA LYS A 69 -35.37 22.29 -6.77
C LYS A 69 -35.93 22.59 -8.16
N ASP A 70 -35.47 23.67 -8.77
CA ASP A 70 -35.92 24.18 -10.06
C ASP A 70 -34.71 24.75 -10.78
N VAL A 71 -34.37 24.16 -11.93
CA VAL A 71 -33.16 24.50 -12.69
C VAL A 71 -33.31 25.87 -13.36
N GLU A 72 -34.54 26.27 -13.71
CA GLU A 72 -34.79 27.51 -14.45
C GLU A 72 -34.62 28.76 -13.60
N LYS A 73 -34.84 28.65 -12.28
CA LYS A 73 -34.70 29.78 -11.36
C LYS A 73 -33.24 30.13 -11.05
N GLY A 74 -32.29 29.30 -11.47
CA GLY A 74 -30.86 29.53 -11.28
C GLY A 74 -30.43 29.60 -9.81
N PHE A 75 -29.12 29.77 -9.58
CA PHE A 75 -28.54 29.84 -8.25
C PHE A 75 -28.52 31.28 -7.72
N GLN A 76 -29.24 31.57 -6.65
CA GLN A 76 -29.21 32.89 -6.00
C GLN A 76 -28.01 33.00 -5.05
N THR A 77 -27.02 33.82 -5.43
CA THR A 77 -25.69 33.85 -4.80
C THR A 77 -25.61 34.87 -3.66
N GLY A 78 -25.35 34.42 -2.43
CA GLY A 78 -24.65 35.21 -1.42
C GLY A 78 -23.14 35.08 -1.66
N LYS A 79 -22.38 36.20 -1.69
CA LYS A 79 -20.92 36.20 -1.86
C LYS A 79 -20.27 35.25 -0.83
N SER A 80 -19.80 34.10 -1.28
CA SER A 80 -19.40 33.01 -0.40
C SER A 80 -17.97 33.21 0.11
N THR A 81 -17.86 33.60 1.38
CA THR A 81 -16.62 33.66 2.19
C THR A 81 -15.89 32.31 2.26
N THR A 82 -16.57 31.21 1.90
CA THR A 82 -16.13 29.82 2.00
C THR A 82 -14.88 29.53 1.17
N PHE A 83 -14.76 30.09 -0.04
CA PHE A 83 -13.57 29.86 -0.88
C PHE A 83 -12.29 30.46 -0.27
N GLN A 84 -12.39 31.68 0.27
CA GLN A 84 -11.24 32.33 0.90
C GLN A 84 -10.83 31.60 2.19
N ASN A 85 -11.81 31.13 2.96
CA ASN A 85 -11.56 30.32 4.16
C ASN A 85 -10.88 28.99 3.81
N LEU A 86 -11.33 28.29 2.76
CA LEU A 86 -10.74 27.04 2.29
C LEU A 86 -9.25 27.17 1.95
N VAL A 87 -8.87 28.23 1.23
CA VAL A 87 -7.46 28.50 0.88
C VAL A 87 -6.61 28.72 2.14
N GLN A 88 -7.13 29.42 3.15
CA GLN A 88 -6.43 29.64 4.43
C GLN A 88 -6.31 28.35 5.25
N PHE A 89 -7.37 27.53 5.30
CA PHE A 89 -7.36 26.23 5.96
C PHE A 89 -6.36 25.27 5.33
N TRP A 90 -6.26 25.24 4.00
CA TRP A 90 -5.27 24.44 3.29
C TRP A 90 -3.83 24.83 3.66
N LYS A 91 -3.53 26.13 3.72
CA LYS A 91 -2.19 26.63 4.12
C LYS A 91 -1.85 26.21 5.55
N LYS A 92 -2.80 26.35 6.48
CA LYS A 92 -2.63 26.01 7.90
C LYS A 92 -2.49 24.49 8.10
N GLY A 93 -3.30 23.70 7.41
CA GLY A 93 -3.25 22.23 7.46
C GLY A 93 -1.91 21.67 6.98
N ASN A 94 -1.38 22.19 5.87
CA ASN A 94 -0.06 21.80 5.36
C ASN A 94 1.08 22.05 6.36
N ALA A 95 1.04 23.15 7.11
CA ALA A 95 2.07 23.46 8.09
C ALA A 95 2.09 22.47 9.26
N HIS A 96 0.92 22.15 9.84
CA HIS A 96 0.82 21.16 10.92
C HIS A 96 1.22 19.76 10.46
N LEU A 97 0.86 19.40 9.24
CA LEU A 97 1.16 18.09 8.69
C LEU A 97 2.64 17.93 8.34
N ASN A 98 3.32 18.97 7.84
CA ASN A 98 4.77 18.92 7.68
C ASN A 98 5.48 18.63 9.01
N THR A 99 5.01 19.23 10.09
CA THR A 99 5.54 18.96 11.44
C THR A 99 5.26 17.53 11.89
N PHE A 100 4.02 17.04 11.69
CA PHE A 100 3.63 15.68 12.03
C PHE A 100 4.41 14.63 11.22
N TRP A 101 4.50 14.78 9.89
CA TRP A 101 5.23 13.86 9.00
C TRP A 101 6.73 13.83 9.30
N LYS A 102 7.31 14.98 9.65
CA LYS A 102 8.71 15.05 10.12
C LYS A 102 8.92 14.22 11.39
N HIS A 103 7.97 14.28 12.32
CA HIS A 103 8.03 13.52 13.57
C HIS A 103 7.78 12.02 13.36
N TRP A 104 6.74 11.69 12.59
CA TRP A 104 6.35 10.30 12.28
C TRP A 104 7.45 9.58 11.48
N TYR A 105 8.02 10.22 10.46
CA TYR A 105 9.11 9.63 9.67
C TYR A 105 10.33 9.33 10.54
N ASN A 106 10.72 10.25 11.41
CA ASN A 106 11.89 10.09 12.27
C ASN A 106 11.68 9.03 13.36
N GLN A 107 10.46 8.81 13.84
CA GLN A 107 10.20 7.82 14.89
C GLN A 107 9.84 6.43 14.34
N TYR A 108 8.98 6.35 13.33
CA TYR A 108 8.48 5.08 12.77
C TYR A 108 9.52 4.38 11.88
N VAL A 109 10.26 5.11 11.05
CA VAL A 109 11.31 4.51 10.22
C VAL A 109 12.48 4.05 11.09
N MET A 110 12.76 4.76 12.18
CA MET A 110 13.75 4.34 13.17
C MET A 110 13.27 3.12 13.98
N SER A 111 12.00 3.07 14.38
CA SER A 111 11.45 1.89 15.06
C SER A 111 11.41 0.64 14.17
N LEU A 112 11.19 0.78 12.85
CA LEU A 112 11.34 -0.32 11.89
C LEU A 112 12.78 -0.82 11.74
N ARG A 113 13.76 0.08 11.91
CA ARG A 113 15.19 -0.27 11.91
C ARG A 113 15.59 -0.96 13.22
N GLU A 114 15.00 -0.55 14.34
CA GLU A 114 15.18 -1.16 15.66
C GLU A 114 14.43 -2.49 15.83
N SER A 115 13.25 -2.63 15.23
CA SER A 115 12.48 -3.89 15.20
C SER A 115 13.16 -5.00 14.38
N LYS A 116 14.16 -4.67 13.56
CA LYS A 116 15.04 -5.66 12.91
C LYS A 116 16.24 -6.07 13.79
N ARG A 117 16.49 -5.39 14.92
CA ARG A 117 17.51 -5.78 15.91
C ARG A 117 16.97 -6.74 16.96
N THR A 118 15.68 -6.72 17.25
CA THR A 118 15.03 -7.81 17.99
C THR A 118 14.99 -9.02 17.07
N GLY A 119 15.99 -9.88 17.24
CA GLY A 119 16.27 -11.01 16.37
C GLY A 119 15.03 -11.85 16.12
N PHE A 120 14.44 -11.70 14.93
CA PHE A 120 13.98 -12.87 14.21
C PHE A 120 15.21 -13.76 14.07
N LYS A 121 15.40 -14.68 15.03
CA LYS A 121 16.27 -15.83 14.84
C LYS A 121 15.87 -16.35 13.47
N GLN A 122 16.76 -16.27 12.49
CA GLN A 122 16.56 -16.90 11.19
C GLN A 122 16.46 -18.40 11.48
N GLY A 123 15.27 -18.85 11.87
CA GLY A 123 14.93 -20.25 11.94
C GLY A 123 15.28 -20.80 10.57
N LYS A 124 16.09 -21.88 10.57
CA LYS A 124 16.55 -22.60 9.38
C LYS A 124 15.51 -22.45 8.27
N VAL A 125 15.89 -21.79 7.19
CA VAL A 125 15.05 -21.56 6.00
C VAL A 125 14.47 -22.92 5.61
N CYS A 126 13.23 -23.15 6.04
CA CYS A 126 12.35 -24.29 5.83
C CYS A 126 12.97 -25.70 5.94
N SER A 127 12.50 -26.50 6.91
CA SER A 127 12.64 -27.97 6.93
C SER A 127 11.76 -28.67 5.88
N ILE A 128 11.28 -27.94 4.87
CA ILE A 128 10.29 -28.43 3.90
C ILE A 128 11.05 -28.75 2.61
N GLU A 129 10.97 -30.01 2.19
CA GLU A 129 11.59 -30.46 0.95
C GLU A 129 10.91 -29.81 -0.27
N PRO A 130 11.71 -29.29 -1.23
CA PRO A 130 11.19 -28.63 -2.41
C PRO A 130 10.40 -29.61 -3.29
N ARG A 131 9.27 -29.17 -3.87
CA ARG A 131 8.48 -30.00 -4.80
C ARG A 131 8.54 -29.46 -6.23
N VAL A 132 8.52 -30.36 -7.20
CA VAL A 132 8.35 -29.99 -8.60
C VAL A 132 6.97 -29.37 -8.80
N GLY A 133 6.90 -28.27 -9.56
CA GLY A 133 5.70 -27.47 -9.80
C GLY A 133 5.46 -26.36 -8.77
N GLU A 134 6.30 -26.23 -7.74
CA GLU A 134 6.14 -25.21 -6.70
C GLU A 134 6.70 -23.85 -7.15
N PHE A 135 5.94 -22.78 -6.90
CA PHE A 135 6.40 -21.40 -7.11
C PHE A 135 7.32 -20.97 -5.97
N VAL A 136 8.47 -20.40 -6.31
CA VAL A 136 9.50 -20.01 -5.36
C VAL A 136 10.11 -18.65 -5.69
N LEU A 137 10.54 -17.94 -4.64
CA LEU A 137 11.35 -16.73 -4.76
C LEU A 137 12.84 -17.09 -4.73
N ILE A 138 13.63 -16.32 -5.48
CA ILE A 138 15.09 -16.42 -5.53
C ILE A 138 15.67 -15.27 -4.72
N LYS A 139 16.27 -15.58 -3.57
CA LYS A 139 16.88 -14.60 -2.67
C LYS A 139 18.10 -13.92 -3.32
N GLU A 140 18.04 -12.60 -3.45
CA GLU A 140 19.17 -11.75 -3.85
C GLU A 140 19.47 -10.71 -2.76
N GLU A 141 20.70 -10.71 -2.23
CA GLU A 141 21.07 -9.84 -1.09
C GLU A 141 21.08 -8.35 -1.44
N LYS A 142 21.41 -8.01 -2.70
CA LYS A 142 21.46 -6.63 -3.18
C LYS A 142 20.08 -6.02 -3.38
N LEU A 143 19.02 -6.84 -3.43
CA LEU A 143 17.67 -6.40 -3.71
C LEU A 143 16.77 -6.56 -2.47
N PRO A 144 15.85 -5.60 -2.22
CA PRO A 144 14.81 -5.82 -1.22
C PRO A 144 13.91 -6.99 -1.65
N ARG A 145 13.39 -7.76 -0.68
CA ARG A 145 12.57 -8.97 -0.90
C ARG A 145 11.44 -8.80 -1.92
N ALA A 146 10.83 -7.61 -1.99
CA ALA A 146 9.75 -7.30 -2.93
C ALA A 146 10.19 -7.31 -4.42
N ARG A 147 11.49 -7.23 -4.70
CA ARG A 147 12.07 -7.27 -6.05
C ARG A 147 12.84 -8.56 -6.32
N TRP A 148 12.75 -9.55 -5.44
CA TRP A 148 13.40 -10.84 -5.69
C TRP A 148 12.77 -11.50 -6.91
N PRO A 149 13.58 -12.03 -7.84
CA PRO A 149 13.07 -12.82 -8.94
C PRO A 149 12.29 -14.04 -8.43
N TYR A 150 11.37 -14.54 -9.24
CA TYR A 150 10.56 -15.72 -8.93
C TYR A 150 10.58 -16.70 -10.10
N GLY A 151 10.21 -17.95 -9.82
CA GLY A 151 10.11 -19.01 -10.83
C GLY A 151 9.41 -20.25 -10.30
N VAL A 152 9.21 -21.22 -11.18
CA VAL A 152 8.61 -22.53 -10.85
C VAL A 152 9.69 -23.59 -10.82
N ILE A 153 9.71 -24.44 -9.80
CA ILE A 153 10.63 -25.60 -9.75
C ILE A 153 10.21 -26.61 -10.82
N ARG A 154 11.11 -26.91 -11.75
CA ARG A 154 10.89 -27.92 -12.80
C ARG A 154 11.58 -29.23 -12.52
N SER A 155 12.80 -29.21 -11.99
CA SER A 155 13.52 -30.42 -11.62
C SER A 155 14.32 -30.22 -10.33
N LEU A 156 14.47 -31.31 -9.58
CA LEU A 156 15.31 -31.37 -8.39
C LEU A 156 16.62 -32.06 -8.76
N LYS A 157 17.75 -31.42 -8.43
CA LYS A 157 19.07 -32.01 -8.65
C LYS A 157 19.56 -32.63 -7.35
N TYR A 158 19.57 -33.95 -7.34
CA TYR A 158 20.10 -34.76 -6.26
C TYR A 158 21.61 -34.90 -6.40
N SER A 159 22.29 -34.88 -5.26
CA SER A 159 23.70 -35.21 -5.17
C SER A 159 23.87 -36.70 -4.86
N GLN A 160 25.11 -37.19 -4.82
CA GLN A 160 25.42 -38.62 -4.62
C GLN A 160 24.88 -39.19 -3.29
N ASP A 161 24.64 -38.34 -2.29
CA ASP A 161 24.06 -38.70 -0.99
C ASP A 161 22.51 -38.63 -0.95
N GLY A 162 21.85 -38.48 -2.10
CA GLY A 162 20.40 -38.40 -2.20
C GLY A 162 19.79 -37.08 -1.71
N LYS A 163 20.62 -36.08 -1.33
CA LYS A 163 20.13 -34.76 -0.88
C LYS A 163 20.01 -33.78 -2.04
N VAL A 164 18.95 -32.97 -2.01
CA VAL A 164 18.75 -31.87 -2.97
C VAL A 164 19.62 -30.68 -2.58
N ARG A 165 20.61 -30.34 -3.41
CA ARG A 165 21.48 -29.16 -3.21
C ARG A 165 21.16 -28.02 -4.17
N SER A 166 20.56 -28.33 -5.32
CA SER A 166 20.16 -27.35 -6.32
C SER A 166 18.83 -27.73 -6.96
N VAL A 167 18.15 -26.72 -7.48
CA VAL A 167 16.88 -26.85 -8.20
C VAL A 167 17.00 -26.14 -9.53
N GLU A 168 16.35 -26.69 -10.54
CA GLU A 168 16.17 -26.07 -11.83
C GLU A 168 14.83 -25.32 -11.83
N LEU A 169 14.91 -24.02 -12.09
CA LEU A 169 13.77 -23.11 -12.08
C LEU A 169 13.46 -22.67 -13.50
N GLU A 170 12.18 -22.58 -13.81
CA GLU A 170 11.70 -21.84 -14.98
C GLU A 170 11.29 -20.44 -14.55
N LEU A 171 11.93 -19.43 -15.15
CA LEU A 171 11.58 -18.02 -14.96
C LEU A 171 10.35 -17.66 -15.84
N PRO A 172 9.68 -16.53 -15.55
CA PRO A 172 8.51 -16.07 -16.33
C PRO A 172 8.77 -15.82 -17.82
N ASN A 173 10.05 -15.73 -18.21
CA ASN A 173 10.50 -15.56 -19.59
C ASN A 173 10.86 -16.90 -20.28
N ASN A 174 10.39 -18.03 -19.74
CA ASN A 174 10.67 -19.39 -20.20
C ASN A 174 12.17 -19.76 -20.21
N ARG A 175 13.01 -19.03 -19.46
CA ARG A 175 14.43 -19.38 -19.30
C ARG A 175 14.59 -20.31 -18.11
N PHE A 176 15.41 -21.34 -18.30
CA PHE A 176 15.77 -22.27 -17.24
C PHE A 176 17.05 -21.82 -16.53
N VAL A 177 17.02 -21.85 -15.21
CA VAL A 177 18.13 -21.41 -14.37
C VAL A 177 18.30 -22.37 -13.20
N ILE A 178 19.52 -22.87 -13.02
CA ILE A 178 19.88 -23.70 -11.87
C ILE A 178 20.34 -22.80 -10.73
N ARG A 179 19.77 -23.01 -9.54
CA ARG A 179 20.12 -22.27 -8.32
C ARG A 179 20.26 -23.21 -7.12
N PRO A 180 21.15 -22.87 -6.16
CA PRO A 180 21.32 -23.66 -4.95
C PRO A 180 20.10 -23.52 -4.03
N LEU A 181 19.69 -24.60 -3.37
CA LEU A 181 18.49 -24.64 -2.53
C LEU A 181 18.49 -23.56 -1.42
N ARG A 182 19.67 -23.20 -0.92
CA ARG A 182 19.84 -22.21 0.17
C ARG A 182 19.28 -20.81 -0.13
N ILE A 183 19.17 -20.45 -1.41
CA ILE A 183 18.65 -19.13 -1.84
C ILE A 183 17.20 -19.22 -2.31
N ILE A 184 16.60 -20.40 -2.27
CA ILE A 184 15.22 -20.63 -2.68
C ILE A 184 14.32 -20.45 -1.48
N VAL A 185 13.27 -19.65 -1.65
CA VAL A 185 12.27 -19.41 -0.61
C VAL A 185 10.91 -19.85 -1.16
N PRO A 186 10.26 -20.86 -0.55
CA PRO A 186 8.97 -21.32 -1.02
C PRO A 186 7.92 -20.22 -0.89
N LEU A 187 7.12 -20.04 -1.95
CA LEU A 187 5.98 -19.12 -1.97
C LEU A 187 4.70 -19.94 -1.84
N ARG A 188 4.49 -20.58 -0.69
CA ARG A 188 3.23 -21.32 -0.45
C ARG A 188 2.05 -20.36 -0.37
N ILE A 189 0.95 -20.80 -1.00
CA ILE A 189 -0.41 -20.25 -0.93
C ILE A 189 -1.15 -20.97 0.18
#